data_AF-A0A925YKZ2-F1
#
_entry.id   AF-A0A925YKZ2-F1
#
_cell.length_a   1.000
_cell.length_b   1.000
_cell.length_c   1.000
_cell.angle_alpha   90.00
_cell.angle_beta   90.00
_cell.angle_gamma   90.00
#
_symmetry.space_group_name_H-M   'P 1'
#
loop_
_entity.id
_entity.type
_entity.pdbx_description
1 polymer ?
#
loop_
_entity_poly.entity_id
_entity_poly.type
_entity_poly.pdbx_seq_one_letter_code
_entity_poly.pdbx_strand_id
1 'polypeptide(L)'
;MLTDADKVELERSIDEIWEIALDMGYDPYPTHFEVVPVHVIYELGSYSLPARFSHWTFGRDYHRQKTSYEYGMSKIYEIVFNTDPCQAFLMDSNSMLSHKLIIAHVIGHCHFFKHNDYFRQTDRQMVEKVRLHRDRISDYEQEFGWREVEDFLDAVMCVEEHFDPSSPSTRTHIPAPTSRVKDTDTKT
;
A
#
# COMPACT_ATOMS: atom_id res chain seq x y z
N MET A 1 -17.97 -2.85 -15.95
CA MET A 1 -17.53 -1.44 -15.99
C MET A 1 -18.69 -0.58 -15.54
N LEU A 2 -18.43 0.31 -14.57
CA LEU A 2 -19.42 1.28 -14.10
C LEU A 2 -19.79 2.25 -15.23
N THR A 3 -21.08 2.55 -15.34
CA THR A 3 -21.56 3.63 -16.21
C THR A 3 -21.21 4.99 -15.61
N ASP A 4 -21.28 6.06 -16.40
CA ASP A 4 -21.03 7.41 -15.86
C ASP A 4 -22.09 7.81 -14.82
N ALA A 5 -23.33 7.32 -14.96
CA ALA A 5 -24.36 7.49 -13.94
C ALA A 5 -24.01 6.77 -12.63
N ASP A 6 -23.44 5.56 -12.70
CA ASP A 6 -22.98 4.83 -11.52
C ASP A 6 -21.83 5.56 -10.81
N LYS A 7 -20.92 6.19 -11.55
CA LYS A 7 -19.80 6.96 -10.97
C LYS A 7 -20.31 8.18 -10.19
N VAL A 8 -21.25 8.93 -10.77
CA VAL A 8 -21.87 10.09 -10.09
C VAL A 8 -22.61 9.65 -8.83
N GLU A 9 -23.35 8.54 -8.89
CA GLU A 9 -24.03 7.99 -7.70
C GLU A 9 -23.04 7.50 -6.64
N LEU A 10 -21.90 6.95 -7.06
CA LEU A 10 -20.83 6.53 -6.15
C LEU A 10 -20.19 7.73 -5.45
N GLU A 11 -19.84 8.78 -6.19
CA GLU A 11 -19.29 10.03 -5.64
C GLU A 11 -20.25 10.65 -4.61
N ARG A 12 -21.54 10.77 -4.97
CA ARG A 12 -22.58 11.21 -4.03
C ARG A 12 -22.63 10.35 -2.76
N SER A 13 -22.53 9.02 -2.93
CA SER A 13 -22.56 8.09 -1.80
C SER A 13 -21.31 8.22 -0.92
N ILE A 14 -20.14 8.52 -1.50
CA ILE A 14 -18.91 8.78 -0.74
C ILE A 14 -19.11 10.00 0.16
N ASP A 15 -19.62 11.10 -0.41
CA ASP A 15 -19.85 12.34 0.34
C ASP A 15 -20.88 12.14 1.47
N GLU A 16 -22.02 11.49 1.18
CA GLU A 16 -23.05 11.21 2.18
C GLU A 16 -22.53 10.33 3.33
N ILE A 17 -21.79 9.27 3.02
CA ILE A 17 -21.22 8.38 4.05
C ILE A 17 -20.14 9.12 4.86
N TRP A 18 -19.34 9.95 4.20
CA TRP A 18 -18.32 10.76 4.85
C TRP A 18 -18.93 11.75 5.86
N GLU A 19 -19.98 12.48 5.45
CA GLU A 19 -20.72 13.39 6.34
C GLU A 19 -21.30 12.66 7.55
N ILE A 20 -21.97 11.52 7.32
CA ILE A 20 -22.50 10.68 8.42
C ILE A 20 -21.39 10.24 9.37
N ALA A 21 -20.23 9.84 8.86
CA ALA A 21 -19.11 9.42 9.68
C ALA A 21 -18.59 10.57 10.56
N LEU A 22 -18.45 11.78 10.00
CA LEU A 22 -18.05 12.97 10.75
C LEU A 22 -19.07 13.34 11.83
N ASP A 23 -20.37 13.26 11.52
CA ASP A 23 -21.46 13.51 12.48
C ASP A 23 -21.46 12.51 13.63
N MET A 24 -21.02 11.27 13.37
CA MET A 24 -20.81 10.24 14.39
C MET A 24 -19.52 10.45 15.22
N GLY A 25 -18.72 11.48 14.91
CA GLY A 25 -17.48 11.80 15.61
C GLY A 25 -16.25 11.03 15.11
N TYR A 26 -16.32 10.43 13.92
CA TYR A 26 -15.17 9.75 13.34
C TYR A 26 -14.19 10.80 12.80
N ASP A 27 -12.90 10.57 13.04
CA ASP A 27 -11.79 11.35 12.47
C ASP A 27 -10.89 10.44 11.61
N PRO A 28 -11.29 10.05 10.39
CA PRO A 28 -10.43 9.31 9.47
C PRO A 28 -9.39 10.23 8.81
N TYR A 29 -8.32 9.66 8.25
CA TYR A 29 -7.50 10.39 7.26
C TYR A 29 -8.33 10.72 6.02
N PRO A 30 -8.03 11.79 5.26
CA PRO A 30 -8.67 12.02 3.97
C PRO A 30 -8.49 10.78 3.08
N THR A 31 -9.59 10.23 2.56
CA THR A 31 -9.57 8.97 1.79
C THR A 31 -9.90 9.24 0.34
N HIS A 32 -9.00 8.83 -0.56
CA HIS A 32 -9.23 8.82 -1.99
C HIS A 32 -9.72 7.43 -2.42
N PHE A 33 -10.89 7.38 -3.05
CA PHE A 33 -11.46 6.16 -3.60
C PHE A 33 -11.25 6.10 -5.10
N GLU A 34 -10.72 4.98 -5.59
CA GLU A 34 -10.54 4.71 -7.01
C GLU A 34 -11.18 3.37 -7.38
N VAL A 35 -12.02 3.36 -8.42
CA VAL A 35 -12.60 2.11 -8.94
C VAL A 35 -11.71 1.57 -10.04
N VAL A 36 -11.22 0.34 -9.85
CA VAL A 36 -10.26 -0.27 -10.77
C VAL A 36 -10.76 -1.63 -11.28
N PRO A 37 -10.32 -2.05 -12.49
CA PRO A 37 -10.63 -3.36 -13.01
C PRO A 37 -10.16 -4.49 -12.10
N VAL A 38 -10.85 -5.63 -12.16
CA VAL A 38 -10.51 -6.86 -11.43
C VAL A 38 -9.01 -7.20 -11.45
N HIS A 39 -8.37 -7.19 -12.63
CA HIS A 39 -6.95 -7.56 -12.73
C HIS A 39 -6.02 -6.60 -11.97
N VAL A 40 -6.36 -5.30 -11.93
CA VAL A 40 -5.59 -4.30 -11.17
C VAL A 40 -5.71 -4.54 -9.68
N ILE A 41 -6.89 -4.92 -9.16
CA ILE A 41 -7.04 -5.30 -7.74
C ILE A 41 -6.10 -6.46 -7.39
N TYR A 42 -6.06 -7.51 -8.22
CA TYR A 42 -5.21 -8.65 -7.94
C TYR A 42 -3.71 -8.34 -8.10
N GLU A 43 -3.35 -7.41 -8.98
CA GLU A 43 -1.98 -6.91 -9.10
C GLU A 43 -1.57 -6.13 -7.84
N LEU A 44 -2.40 -5.19 -7.38
CA LEU A 44 -2.16 -4.48 -6.12
C LEU A 44 -2.08 -5.44 -4.93
N GLY A 45 -2.95 -6.44 -4.90
CA GLY A 45 -3.00 -7.46 -3.84
C GLY A 45 -1.79 -8.39 -3.84
N SER A 46 -1.22 -8.72 -5.00
CA SER A 46 -0.04 -9.58 -5.09
C SER A 46 1.25 -8.86 -4.71
N TYR A 47 1.38 -7.58 -5.04
CA TYR A 47 2.56 -6.78 -4.69
C TYR A 47 2.53 -6.26 -3.24
N SER A 48 1.36 -6.28 -2.59
CA SER A 48 1.07 -5.78 -1.23
C SER A 48 1.27 -4.27 -1.02
N LEU A 49 2.23 -3.64 -1.71
CA LEU A 49 2.43 -2.20 -1.78
C LEU A 49 2.73 -1.80 -3.24
N PRO A 50 2.22 -0.66 -3.71
CA PRO A 50 2.49 -0.19 -5.06
C PRO A 50 3.96 0.22 -5.20
N ALA A 51 4.47 0.20 -6.44
CA ALA A 51 5.84 0.60 -6.80
C ALA A 51 6.97 -0.23 -6.15
N ARG A 52 6.67 -1.44 -5.68
CA ARG A 52 7.66 -2.40 -5.17
C ARG A 52 8.59 -2.91 -6.28
N PHE A 53 9.73 -3.46 -5.90
CA PHE A 53 10.65 -4.13 -6.82
C PHE A 53 9.99 -5.32 -7.52
N SER A 54 10.54 -5.66 -8.69
CA SER A 54 10.08 -6.80 -9.46
C SER A 54 10.66 -8.09 -8.88
N HIS A 55 9.81 -9.09 -8.67
CA HIS A 55 10.24 -10.43 -8.26
C HIS A 55 9.23 -11.46 -8.72
N TRP A 56 9.69 -12.66 -9.09
CA TRP A 56 8.84 -13.70 -9.68
C TRP A 56 7.75 -14.20 -8.70
N THR A 57 7.99 -14.12 -7.39
CA THR A 57 7.00 -14.52 -6.35
C THR A 57 5.73 -13.69 -6.43
N PHE A 58 5.81 -12.39 -6.71
CA PHE A 58 4.63 -11.54 -6.86
C PHE A 58 3.79 -11.95 -8.08
N GLY A 59 4.44 -12.35 -9.18
CA GLY A 59 3.75 -12.91 -10.35
C GLY A 59 3.08 -14.25 -10.06
N ARG A 60 3.75 -15.14 -9.32
CA ARG A 60 3.15 -16.41 -8.84
C ARG A 60 1.92 -16.14 -7.98
N ASP A 61 2.01 -15.20 -7.05
CA ASP A 61 0.94 -14.90 -6.11
C ASP A 61 -0.23 -14.20 -6.81
N TYR A 62 0.03 -13.33 -7.78
CA TYR A 62 -0.98 -12.79 -8.70
C TYR A 62 -1.76 -13.90 -9.38
N HIS A 63 -1.06 -14.85 -10.02
CA HIS A 63 -1.70 -15.97 -10.69
C HIS A 63 -2.54 -16.80 -9.72
N ARG A 64 -2.01 -17.12 -8.54
CA ARG A 64 -2.74 -17.88 -7.52
C ARG A 64 -4.03 -17.17 -7.08
N GLN A 65 -3.95 -15.89 -6.76
CA GLN A 65 -5.10 -15.11 -6.30
C GLN A 65 -6.14 -14.93 -7.41
N LYS A 66 -5.69 -14.57 -8.61
CA LYS A 66 -6.56 -14.41 -9.79
C LYS A 66 -7.27 -15.72 -10.15
N THR A 67 -6.56 -16.84 -10.15
CA THR A 67 -7.17 -18.15 -10.41
C THR A 67 -8.21 -18.51 -9.34
N SER A 68 -7.93 -18.22 -8.06
CA SER A 68 -8.92 -18.39 -6.99
C SER A 68 -10.20 -17.59 -7.23
N TYR A 69 -10.07 -16.37 -7.76
CA TYR A 69 -11.19 -15.53 -8.18
C TYR A 69 -11.95 -16.09 -9.39
N GLU A 70 -11.24 -16.52 -10.42
CA GLU A 70 -11.84 -17.09 -11.63
C GLU A 70 -12.67 -18.36 -11.32
N TYR A 71 -12.26 -19.13 -10.32
CA TYR A 71 -13.03 -20.28 -9.79
C TYR A 71 -14.09 -19.91 -8.74
N GLY A 72 -14.26 -18.62 -8.43
CA GLY A 72 -15.25 -18.15 -7.46
C GLY A 72 -14.94 -18.52 -6.00
N MET A 73 -13.70 -18.90 -5.69
CA MET A 73 -13.28 -19.30 -4.34
C MET A 73 -12.95 -18.11 -3.44
N SER A 74 -12.49 -16.99 -4.01
CA SER A 74 -12.14 -15.78 -3.27
C SER A 74 -12.42 -14.53 -4.09
N LYS A 75 -12.91 -13.47 -3.45
CA LYS A 75 -13.13 -12.17 -4.08
C LYS A 75 -12.59 -11.07 -3.17
N ILE A 76 -11.67 -10.26 -3.71
CA ILE A 76 -11.21 -9.04 -3.04
C ILE A 76 -12.20 -7.93 -3.40
N TYR A 77 -12.78 -7.29 -2.40
CA TYR A 77 -13.75 -6.21 -2.60
C TYR A 77 -13.05 -4.85 -2.66
N GLU A 78 -12.03 -4.67 -1.82
CA GLU A 78 -11.21 -3.48 -1.71
C GLU A 78 -9.76 -3.79 -1.34
N ILE A 79 -8.86 -2.85 -1.66
CA ILE A 79 -7.51 -2.77 -1.10
C ILE A 79 -7.32 -1.36 -0.57
N VAL A 80 -6.79 -1.25 0.66
CA VAL A 80 -6.58 0.05 1.32
C VAL A 80 -5.11 0.19 1.72
N PHE A 81 -4.48 1.26 1.25
CA PHE A 81 -3.16 1.68 1.72
C PHE A 81 -3.33 2.80 2.75
N ASN A 82 -2.82 2.55 3.95
CA ASN A 82 -2.94 3.41 5.13
C ASN A 82 -1.94 4.59 5.12
N THR A 83 -1.90 5.31 4.00
CA THR A 83 -1.13 6.54 3.77
C THR A 83 -1.90 7.77 4.24
N ASP A 84 -1.30 8.95 4.16
CA ASP A 84 -1.97 10.23 4.41
C ASP A 84 -1.75 11.14 3.18
N PRO A 85 -2.74 11.29 2.28
CA PRO A 85 -4.10 10.75 2.33
C PRO A 85 -4.17 9.23 2.14
N CYS A 86 -5.21 8.59 2.69
CA CYS A 86 -5.46 7.16 2.55
C CYS A 86 -5.92 6.84 1.12
N GLN A 87 -5.41 5.74 0.55
CA GLN A 87 -5.74 5.32 -0.82
C GLN A 87 -6.56 4.04 -0.77
N ALA A 88 -7.75 4.03 -1.36
CA ALA A 88 -8.65 2.89 -1.37
C ALA A 88 -9.07 2.52 -2.80
N PHE A 89 -8.77 1.29 -3.20
CA PHE A 89 -9.09 0.75 -4.51
C PHE A 89 -10.29 -0.19 -4.41
N LEU A 90 -11.33 0.08 -5.19
CA LEU A 90 -12.58 -0.68 -5.21
C LEU A 90 -12.67 -1.49 -6.52
N MET A 91 -13.12 -2.75 -6.43
CA MET A 91 -13.30 -3.57 -7.63
C MET A 91 -14.51 -3.12 -8.46
N ASP A 92 -14.33 -2.93 -9.77
CA ASP A 92 -15.38 -2.46 -10.71
C ASP A 92 -16.55 -3.45 -10.93
N SER A 93 -16.37 -4.70 -10.53
CA SER A 93 -17.40 -5.75 -10.59
C SER A 93 -18.33 -5.76 -9.38
N ASN A 94 -18.13 -4.84 -8.42
CA ASN A 94 -18.98 -4.73 -7.25
C ASN A 94 -20.32 -4.10 -7.60
N SER A 95 -21.36 -4.52 -6.87
CA SER A 95 -22.67 -3.86 -6.98
C SER A 95 -22.62 -2.48 -6.32
N MET A 96 -23.53 -1.57 -6.70
CA MET A 96 -23.63 -0.26 -6.04
C MET A 96 -23.85 -0.39 -4.52
N LEU A 97 -24.68 -1.35 -4.09
CA LEU A 97 -24.87 -1.64 -2.67
C LEU A 97 -23.56 -2.08 -1.99
N SER A 98 -22.81 -2.97 -2.64
CA SER A 98 -21.49 -3.40 -2.15
C SER A 98 -20.55 -2.21 -2.00
N HIS A 99 -20.47 -1.34 -3.02
CA HIS A 99 -19.63 -0.14 -2.94
C HIS A 99 -19.96 0.73 -1.73
N LYS A 100 -21.24 1.01 -1.45
CA LYS A 100 -21.64 1.82 -0.29
C LYS A 100 -21.21 1.19 1.04
N LEU A 101 -21.41 -0.13 1.20
CA LEU A 101 -20.98 -0.83 2.41
C LEU A 101 -19.46 -0.83 2.57
N ILE A 102 -18.74 -1.04 1.47
CA ILE A 102 -17.27 -1.03 1.45
C ILE A 102 -16.74 0.36 1.77
N ILE A 103 -17.30 1.44 1.22
CA ILE A 103 -16.88 2.82 1.53
C ILE A 103 -17.02 3.10 3.03
N ALA A 104 -18.17 2.76 3.61
CA ALA A 104 -18.38 2.91 5.05
C ALA A 104 -17.37 2.08 5.87
N HIS A 105 -17.09 0.85 5.43
CA HIS A 105 -16.10 -0.03 6.04
C HIS A 105 -14.67 0.56 5.96
N VAL A 106 -14.26 1.06 4.79
CA VAL A 106 -12.96 1.70 4.57
C VAL A 106 -12.80 2.94 5.46
N ILE A 107 -13.81 3.80 5.55
CA ILE A 107 -13.77 4.98 6.43
C ILE A 107 -13.56 4.56 7.89
N GLY A 108 -14.27 3.52 8.34
CA GLY A 108 -14.07 2.93 9.67
C GLY A 108 -12.64 2.42 9.86
N HIS A 109 -12.08 1.74 8.86
CA HIS A 109 -10.68 1.30 8.88
C HIS A 109 -9.70 2.47 8.99
N CYS A 110 -9.87 3.52 8.18
CA CYS A 110 -9.03 4.71 8.22
C CYS A 110 -9.05 5.37 9.61
N HIS A 111 -10.24 5.51 10.19
CA HIS A 111 -10.39 6.05 11.55
C HIS A 111 -9.68 5.17 12.59
N PHE A 112 -9.90 3.85 12.54
CA PHE A 112 -9.24 2.90 13.43
C PHE A 112 -7.71 2.99 13.31
N PHE A 113 -7.20 2.99 12.08
CA PHE A 113 -5.76 3.06 11.82
C PHE A 113 -5.12 4.36 12.29
N LYS A 114 -5.84 5.48 12.25
CA LYS A 114 -5.36 6.77 12.78
C LYS A 114 -5.21 6.76 14.30
N HIS A 115 -6.11 6.08 15.01
CA HIS A 115 -6.19 6.12 16.48
C HIS A 115 -5.61 4.90 17.18
N ASN A 116 -5.26 3.84 16.45
CA ASN A 116 -4.74 2.62 17.04
C ASN A 116 -3.26 2.75 17.43
N ASP A 117 -2.94 2.42 18.69
CA ASP A 117 -1.58 2.53 19.23
C ASP A 117 -0.54 1.66 18.52
N TYR A 118 -0.92 0.46 18.05
CA TYR A 118 -0.03 -0.42 17.29
C TYR A 118 0.25 0.12 15.89
N PHE A 119 -0.75 0.73 15.23
CA PHE A 119 -0.60 1.31 13.89
C PHE A 119 -0.05 2.74 13.90
N ARG A 120 0.14 3.36 15.07
CA ARG A 120 0.66 4.72 15.18
C ARG A 120 2.06 4.89 14.60
N GLN A 121 2.86 3.82 14.60
CA GLN A 121 4.24 3.81 14.09
C GLN A 121 4.33 3.50 12.59
N THR A 122 3.22 3.13 11.95
CA THR A 122 3.18 2.87 10.51
C THR A 122 3.52 4.14 9.74
N ASP A 123 4.50 4.03 8.85
CA ASP A 123 4.91 5.14 8.01
C ASP A 123 3.83 5.49 6.97
N ARG A 124 3.35 6.73 7.01
CA ARG A 124 2.33 7.25 6.09
C ARG A 124 2.87 7.53 4.68
N GLN A 125 4.20 7.56 4.50
CA GLN A 125 4.89 7.72 3.22
C GLN A 125 5.49 6.40 2.71
N MET A 126 4.99 5.25 3.18
CA MET A 126 5.51 3.93 2.85
C MET A 126 5.62 3.67 1.34
N VAL A 127 4.69 4.20 0.53
CA VAL A 127 4.73 4.05 -0.94
C VAL A 127 5.98 4.68 -1.55
N GLU A 128 6.37 5.87 -1.07
CA GLU A 128 7.57 6.55 -1.55
C GLU A 128 8.84 5.80 -1.11
N LYS A 129 8.86 5.29 0.13
CA LYS A 129 9.98 4.45 0.59
C LYS A 129 10.14 3.18 -0.24
N VAL A 130 9.02 2.50 -0.54
CA VAL A 130 9.03 1.31 -1.40
C VAL A 130 9.55 1.63 -2.79
N ARG A 131 9.18 2.78 -3.36
CA ARG A 131 9.72 3.25 -4.63
C ARG A 131 11.23 3.48 -4.59
N LEU A 132 11.74 4.14 -3.54
CA LEU A 132 13.18 4.32 -3.34
C LEU A 132 13.92 2.98 -3.18
N HIS A 133 13.30 2.00 -2.53
CA HIS A 133 13.86 0.65 -2.41
C HIS A 133 13.91 -0.08 -3.74
N ARG A 134 12.86 0.04 -4.57
CA ARG A 134 12.86 -0.49 -5.94
C ARG A 134 14.00 0.10 -6.75
N ASP A 135 14.15 1.43 -6.74
CA ASP A 135 15.17 2.11 -7.55
C ASP A 135 16.57 1.64 -7.11
N ARG A 136 16.81 1.50 -5.80
CA ARG A 136 18.05 0.93 -5.28
C ARG A 136 18.30 -0.52 -5.72
N ILE A 137 17.28 -1.37 -5.73
CA ILE A 137 17.42 -2.75 -6.22
C ILE A 137 17.77 -2.75 -7.70
N SER A 138 17.15 -1.87 -8.49
CA SER A 138 17.47 -1.71 -9.91
C SER A 138 18.91 -1.24 -10.16
N ASP A 139 19.45 -0.38 -9.29
CA ASP A 139 20.87 0.00 -9.35
C ASP A 139 21.78 -1.21 -9.07
N TYR A 140 21.42 -2.07 -8.11
CA TYR A 140 22.17 -3.30 -7.85
C TYR A 140 22.11 -4.30 -9.01
N GLU A 141 20.96 -4.42 -9.68
CA GLU A 141 20.84 -5.26 -10.88
C GLU A 141 21.76 -4.79 -12.02
N GLN A 142 21.96 -3.47 -12.14
CA GLN A 142 22.88 -2.89 -13.12
C GLN A 142 24.35 -3.13 -12.76
N GLU A 143 24.70 -3.07 -11.47
CA GLU A 143 26.08 -3.23 -11.00
C GLU A 143 26.53 -4.69 -10.93
N PHE A 144 25.68 -5.58 -10.39
CA PHE A 144 26.03 -6.97 -10.08
C PHE A 144 25.39 -7.99 -11.03
N GLY A 145 24.44 -7.57 -11.85
CA GLY A 145 23.67 -8.43 -12.74
C GLY A 145 22.40 -8.98 -12.07
N TRP A 146 21.33 -9.06 -12.85
CA TRP A 146 19.99 -9.40 -12.33
C TRP A 146 19.90 -10.76 -11.63
N ARG A 147 20.64 -11.79 -12.08
CA ARG A 147 20.60 -13.13 -11.47
C ARG A 147 21.17 -13.16 -10.06
N GLU A 148 22.30 -12.48 -9.85
CA GLU A 148 22.95 -12.44 -8.53
C GLU A 148 22.03 -11.74 -7.52
N VAL A 149 21.37 -10.66 -7.95
CA VAL A 149 20.40 -9.93 -7.12
C VAL A 149 19.15 -10.77 -6.86
N GLU A 150 18.63 -11.48 -7.85
CA GLU A 150 17.48 -12.38 -7.69
C GLU A 150 17.79 -13.53 -6.71
N ASP A 151 18.93 -14.21 -6.85
CA ASP A 151 19.35 -15.28 -5.94
C ASP A 151 19.48 -14.77 -4.50
N PHE A 152 19.99 -13.55 -4.31
CA PHE A 152 20.04 -12.89 -3.01
C PHE A 152 18.64 -12.56 -2.46
N LEU A 153 17.76 -12.00 -3.30
CA LEU A 153 16.38 -11.70 -2.91
C LEU A 153 15.61 -12.96 -2.52
N ASP A 154 15.75 -14.05 -3.28
CA ASP A 154 15.15 -15.35 -2.95
C ASP A 154 15.60 -15.85 -1.56
N ALA A 155 16.90 -15.73 -1.25
CA ALA A 155 17.45 -16.12 0.05
C ALA A 155 16.92 -15.23 1.19
N VAL A 156 16.76 -13.93 0.98
CA VAL A 156 16.23 -13.01 2.00
C VAL A 156 14.72 -13.21 2.18
N MET A 157 13.97 -13.34 1.09
CA MET A 157 12.52 -13.47 1.14
C MET A 157 12.08 -14.78 1.80
N CYS A 158 12.87 -15.86 1.75
CA CYS A 158 12.51 -17.12 2.42
C CYS A 158 12.42 -17.00 3.95
N VAL A 159 13.03 -15.98 4.55
CA VAL A 159 12.98 -15.71 6.00
C VAL A 159 12.12 -14.50 6.36
N GLU A 160 11.43 -13.87 5.40
CA GLU A 160 10.68 -12.62 5.63
C GLU A 160 9.60 -12.76 6.70
N GLU A 161 8.89 -13.88 6.72
CA GLU A 161 7.83 -14.19 7.69
C GLU A 161 8.36 -14.42 9.13
N HIS A 162 9.68 -14.54 9.29
CA HIS A 162 10.33 -14.70 10.59
C HIS A 162 10.88 -13.37 11.13
N PHE A 163 10.71 -12.28 10.38
CA PHE A 163 11.10 -10.96 10.81
C PHE A 163 10.05 -10.36 11.75
N ASP A 164 10.46 -9.94 12.95
CA ASP A 164 9.60 -9.18 13.86
C ASP A 164 9.84 -7.66 13.64
N PRO A 165 8.88 -6.94 13.01
CA PRO A 165 9.02 -5.51 12.78
C PRO A 165 8.91 -4.70 14.08
N SER A 166 8.28 -5.28 15.11
CA SER A 166 8.06 -4.65 16.42
C SER A 166 9.23 -4.84 17.38
N SER A 167 10.19 -5.71 17.04
CA SER A 167 11.36 -5.99 17.87
C SER A 167 12.15 -4.70 18.15
N PRO A 168 12.56 -4.45 19.41
CA PRO A 168 13.39 -3.30 19.75
C PRO A 168 14.70 -3.23 18.96
N SER A 169 15.24 -4.37 18.49
CA SER A 169 16.46 -4.43 17.66
C SER A 169 16.25 -3.89 16.24
N THR A 170 15.01 -3.86 15.77
CA THR A 170 14.61 -3.38 14.43
C THR A 170 14.44 -1.86 14.41
N ARG A 171 14.39 -1.20 15.57
CA ARG A 171 14.36 0.27 15.65
C ARG A 171 15.72 0.83 15.25
N THR A 172 15.87 1.14 13.96
CA THR A 172 17.03 1.88 13.47
C THR A 172 17.03 3.25 14.15
N HIS A 173 18.02 3.47 15.00
CA HIS A 173 18.38 4.80 15.46
C HIS A 173 18.80 5.58 14.21
N ILE A 174 17.91 6.36 13.60
CA ILE A 174 18.30 7.26 12.51
C ILE A 174 19.33 8.22 13.13
N PRO A 175 20.61 8.19 12.74
CA PRO A 175 21.57 9.15 13.25
C PRO A 175 21.10 10.54 12.78
N ALA A 176 21.11 11.52 13.67
CA ALA A 176 20.82 12.90 13.29
C ALA A 176 21.69 13.28 12.08
N PRO A 177 21.15 14.02 11.10
CA PRO A 177 21.91 14.40 9.91
C PRO A 177 23.19 15.09 10.36
N THR A 178 24.33 14.49 10.03
CA THR A 178 25.64 15.04 10.34
C THR A 178 25.73 16.40 9.67
N SER A 179 25.84 17.46 10.46
CA SER A 179 26.09 18.80 9.96
C SER A 179 27.36 18.73 9.10
N ARG A 180 27.24 19.02 7.80
CA ARG A 180 28.37 19.15 6.88
C ARG A 180 29.44 20.00 7.57
N VAL A 181 30.61 19.39 7.80
CA VAL A 181 31.81 20.10 8.23
C VAL A 181 32.03 21.23 7.21
N LYS A 182 32.00 22.48 7.67
CA LYS A 182 32.45 23.60 6.84
C LYS A 182 33.95 23.39 6.63
N ASP A 183 34.33 23.01 5.42
CA ASP A 183 35.72 23.06 5.00
C ASP A 183 36.23 24.47 5.30
N THR A 184 37.21 24.53 6.19
CA THR A 184 37.93 25.76 6.50
C THR A 184 38.87 26.00 5.34
N ASP A 185 38.54 26.97 4.50
CA ASP A 185 39.44 27.49 3.48
C ASP A 185 40.73 27.94 4.16
N THR A 186 41.75 27.09 4.03
CA THR A 186 43.13 27.44 4.33
C THR A 186 43.74 27.90 3.01
N LYS A 187 43.83 29.21 2.80
CA LYS A 187 44.77 29.79 1.83
C LYS A 187 45.54 30.93 2.48
N THR A 188 46.84 30.66 2.62
CA THR A 188 47.96 31.59 2.58
C THR A 188 47.76 32.80 1.69
#